data_AF-A0A7M5X9Y0-F1
#
_entry.id   AF-A0A7M5X9Y0-F1
#
_cell.length_a   1.000
_cell.length_b   1.000
_cell.length_c   1.000
_cell.angle_alpha   90.00
_cell.angle_beta   90.00
_cell.angle_gamma   90.00
#
_symmetry.space_group_name_H-M   'P 1'
#
loop_
_entity.id
_entity.type
_entity.pdbx_description
1 polymer ?
#
loop_
_entity_poly.entity_id
_entity_poly.type
_entity_poly.pdbx_seq_one_letter_code
_entity_poly.pdbx_strand_id
1 'polypeptide(L)'
;LRFKWVGNGCNRTLKWECEDEHYGSWDSSEILTMRKRRKIFVNDILVTSSVVLTGNNWQKCKDLFTALKVCTPGTTTFHKNQNLFVSPEIRILWDEMKAIIFSILMNMRTFVFLVMAEVTLLATVLNFVPMS
;
A
#
# COMPACT_ATOMS: atom_id res chain seq x y z
N LEU A 1 -4.84 -40.54 -15.65
CA LEU A 1 -4.90 -39.13 -15.13
C LEU A 1 -3.67 -38.33 -15.61
N ARG A 2 -3.86 -37.13 -16.18
CA ARG A 2 -2.78 -36.25 -16.67
C ARG A 2 -2.72 -34.94 -15.89
N PHE A 3 -1.51 -34.49 -15.55
CA PHE A 3 -1.27 -33.24 -14.81
C PHE A 3 -0.39 -32.27 -15.62
N LYS A 4 -0.69 -30.98 -15.55
CA LYS A 4 0.10 -29.91 -16.18
C LYS A 4 0.19 -28.68 -15.29
N TRP A 5 1.41 -28.24 -15.00
CA TRP A 5 1.67 -26.97 -14.32
C TRP A 5 1.76 -25.82 -15.32
N VAL A 6 1.12 -24.70 -15.00
CA VAL A 6 1.18 -23.45 -15.77
C VAL A 6 1.52 -22.30 -14.82
N GLY A 7 2.52 -21.49 -15.18
CA GLY A 7 2.90 -20.30 -14.40
C GLY A 7 2.24 -19.03 -14.93
N ASN A 8 1.66 -18.22 -14.03
CA ASN A 8 1.15 -16.87 -14.31
C ASN A 8 1.58 -15.94 -13.17
N GLY A 9 2.63 -15.15 -13.40
CA GLY A 9 3.21 -14.30 -12.34
C GLY A 9 3.69 -15.15 -11.15
N CYS A 10 3.32 -14.71 -9.93
CA CYS A 10 3.56 -15.40 -8.67
C CYS A 10 2.60 -16.57 -8.39
N ASN A 11 1.64 -16.85 -9.28
CA ASN A 11 0.73 -17.98 -9.15
C ASN A 11 1.19 -19.19 -9.99
N ARG A 12 0.95 -20.39 -9.45
CA ARG A 12 1.07 -21.68 -10.14
C ARG A 12 -0.31 -22.32 -10.25
N THR A 13 -0.73 -22.63 -11.47
CA THR A 13 -1.97 -23.35 -11.74
C THR A 13 -1.65 -24.79 -12.08
N LEU A 14 -2.18 -25.74 -11.30
CA LEU A 14 -2.22 -27.15 -11.65
C LEU A 14 -3.49 -27.41 -12.44
N LYS A 15 -3.36 -27.86 -13.69
CA LYS A 15 -4.47 -28.40 -14.48
C LYS A 15 -4.41 -29.92 -14.46
N TRP A 16 -5.56 -30.55 -14.32
CA TRP A 16 -5.66 -32.01 -14.37
C TRP A 16 -6.80 -32.43 -15.30
N GLU A 17 -6.63 -33.62 -15.88
CA GLU A 17 -7.58 -34.26 -16.77
C GLU A 17 -7.61 -35.77 -16.45
N CYS A 18 -8.80 -36.35 -16.27
CA CYS A 18 -8.94 -37.80 -16.12
C CYS A 18 -9.20 -38.49 -17.46
N GLU A 19 -9.23 -39.82 -17.46
CA GLU A 19 -9.48 -40.62 -18.67
C GLU A 19 -10.94 -40.49 -19.17
N ASP A 20 -11.87 -40.14 -18.27
CA ASP A 20 -13.28 -39.86 -18.56
C ASP A 20 -13.55 -38.39 -18.93
N GLU A 21 -12.54 -37.65 -19.41
CA GLU A 21 -12.63 -36.23 -19.84
C GLU A 21 -13.05 -35.21 -18.76
N HIS A 22 -13.10 -35.58 -17.48
CA HIS A 22 -13.23 -34.57 -16.42
C HIS A 22 -11.96 -33.72 -16.35
N TYR A 23 -12.14 -32.40 -16.28
CA TYR A 23 -11.03 -31.46 -16.16
C TYR A 23 -11.22 -30.54 -14.94
N GLY A 24 -10.11 -30.15 -14.34
CA GLY A 24 -10.12 -29.20 -13.23
C GLY A 24 -8.84 -28.38 -13.14
N SER A 25 -8.87 -27.36 -12.29
CA SER A 25 -7.70 -26.53 -12.01
C SER A 25 -7.62 -26.15 -10.54
N TRP A 26 -6.41 -26.19 -9.98
CA TRP A 26 -6.07 -25.66 -8.66
C TRP A 26 -5.04 -24.54 -8.80
N ASP A 27 -5.25 -23.42 -8.11
CA ASP A 27 -4.34 -22.26 -8.11
C ASP A 27 -3.62 -22.16 -6.77
N SER A 28 -2.31 -21.89 -6.79
CA SER A 28 -1.49 -21.78 -5.58
C SER A 28 -1.69 -20.48 -4.80
N SER A 29 -2.34 -19.48 -5.40
CA SER A 29 -2.66 -18.20 -4.79
C SER A 29 -4.16 -17.97 -4.83
N GLU A 30 -4.68 -17.38 -3.76
CA GLU A 30 -6.05 -16.89 -3.74
C GLU A 30 -6.28 -15.82 -4.82
N ILE A 31 -7.49 -15.82 -5.37
CA ILE A 31 -7.94 -14.87 -6.39
C ILE A 31 -8.55 -13.68 -5.67
N LEU A 32 -7.87 -12.53 -5.74
CA LEU A 32 -8.37 -11.27 -5.17
C LEU A 32 -9.59 -10.77 -5.95
N THR A 33 -9.52 -10.80 -7.28
CA THR A 33 -10.62 -10.35 -8.15
C THR A 33 -10.46 -10.85 -9.59
N MET A 34 -11.50 -10.66 -10.40
CA MET A 34 -11.53 -10.96 -11.83
C MET A 34 -11.64 -9.68 -12.64
N ARG A 35 -10.72 -9.44 -13.58
CA ARG A 35 -10.74 -8.25 -14.46
C ARG A 35 -10.53 -8.64 -15.92
N LYS A 36 -11.47 -8.26 -16.81
CA LYS A 36 -11.43 -8.61 -18.25
C LYS A 36 -11.15 -10.11 -18.47
N ARG A 37 -11.84 -10.98 -17.72
CA ARG A 37 -11.67 -12.46 -17.71
C ARG A 37 -10.29 -12.96 -17.27
N ARG A 38 -9.45 -12.11 -16.66
CA ARG A 38 -8.17 -12.51 -16.04
C ARG A 38 -8.30 -12.53 -14.52
N LYS A 39 -7.81 -13.60 -13.91
CA LYS A 39 -7.65 -13.72 -12.45
C LYS A 39 -6.54 -12.78 -11.99
N ILE A 40 -6.80 -12.02 -10.93
CA ILE A 40 -5.80 -11.23 -10.22
C ILE A 40 -5.50 -11.95 -8.92
N PHE A 41 -4.26 -12.36 -8.74
CA PHE A 41 -3.84 -13.17 -7.59
C PHE A 41 -3.31 -12.28 -6.47
N VAL A 42 -3.66 -12.64 -5.22
CA VAL A 42 -3.23 -11.91 -4.01
C VAL A 42 -1.70 -11.81 -3.96
N ASN A 43 -0.97 -12.89 -4.25
CA ASN A 43 0.49 -12.90 -4.21
C ASN A 43 1.14 -11.88 -5.15
N ASP A 44 0.59 -11.71 -6.36
CA ASP A 44 1.11 -10.70 -7.30
C ASP A 44 0.95 -9.28 -6.76
N ILE A 45 -0.13 -9.01 -6.03
CA ILE A 45 -0.41 -7.71 -5.41
C ILE A 45 0.50 -7.48 -4.20
N LEU A 46 0.63 -8.47 -3.31
CA LEU A 46 1.48 -8.37 -2.12
C LEU A 46 2.94 -8.10 -2.50
N VAL A 47 3.49 -8.89 -3.43
CA VAL A 47 4.86 -8.75 -3.93
C VAL A 47 5.06 -7.39 -4.60
N THR A 48 4.05 -6.88 -5.31
CA THR A 48 4.16 -5.57 -5.96
C THR A 48 4.08 -4.41 -4.94
N SER A 49 3.25 -4.56 -3.91
CA SER A 49 3.03 -3.55 -2.86
C SER A 49 4.25 -3.38 -1.97
N SER A 50 4.93 -4.49 -1.61
CA SER A 50 6.15 -4.45 -0.81
C SER A 50 7.28 -3.64 -1.46
N VAL A 51 7.32 -3.56 -2.79
CA VAL A 51 8.34 -2.76 -3.49
C VAL A 51 8.07 -1.26 -3.37
N VAL A 52 6.79 -0.84 -3.46
CA VAL A 52 6.45 0.58 -3.32
C VAL A 52 6.71 1.05 -1.90
N LEU A 53 6.32 0.26 -0.90
CA LEU A 53 6.52 0.59 0.51
C LEU A 53 8.00 0.69 0.91
N THR A 54 8.88 -0.04 0.23
CA THR A 54 10.33 -0.01 0.52
C THR A 54 11.09 1.07 -0.24
N GLY A 55 10.44 1.84 -1.13
CA GLY A 55 11.09 2.87 -1.95
C GLY A 55 12.13 2.32 -2.94
N ASN A 56 12.11 1.01 -3.20
CA ASN A 56 13.05 0.35 -4.09
C ASN A 56 12.54 0.31 -5.53
N ASN A 57 13.47 0.22 -6.48
CA ASN A 57 13.12 -0.02 -7.88
C ASN A 57 12.86 -1.51 -8.13
N TRP A 58 12.15 -1.81 -9.23
CA TRP A 58 11.81 -3.17 -9.62
C TRP A 58 13.01 -4.12 -9.63
N GLN A 59 14.15 -3.66 -10.15
CA GLN A 59 15.34 -4.49 -10.31
C GLN A 59 15.91 -4.94 -8.96
N LYS A 60 16.04 -4.03 -7.99
CA LYS A 60 16.51 -4.36 -6.63
C LYS A 60 15.60 -5.39 -5.96
N CYS A 61 14.29 -5.25 -6.14
CA CYS A 61 13.34 -6.20 -5.57
C CYS A 61 13.37 -7.54 -6.29
N LYS A 62 13.53 -7.55 -7.62
CA LYS A 62 13.75 -8.77 -8.38
C LYS A 62 15.00 -9.52 -7.90
N ASP A 63 16.10 -8.81 -7.68
CA ASP A 63 17.35 -9.40 -7.21
C ASP A 63 17.18 -10.00 -5.80
N LEU A 64 16.51 -9.27 -4.90
CA LEU A 64 16.17 -9.75 -3.56
C LEU A 64 15.26 -11.01 -3.61
N PHE A 65 14.18 -10.97 -4.37
CA PHE A 65 13.27 -12.11 -4.50
C PHE A 65 13.94 -13.32 -5.14
N THR A 66 14.87 -13.09 -6.08
CA THR A 66 15.71 -14.15 -6.65
C THR A 66 16.61 -14.76 -5.58
N ALA A 67 17.28 -13.94 -4.76
CA ALA A 67 18.12 -14.41 -3.66
C ALA A 67 17.32 -15.22 -2.62
N LEU A 68 16.08 -14.80 -2.34
CA LEU A 68 15.17 -15.48 -1.42
C LEU A 68 14.42 -16.67 -2.04
N LYS A 69 14.64 -16.96 -3.33
CA LYS A 69 13.92 -18.00 -4.09
C LYS A 69 12.39 -17.83 -4.07
N VAL A 70 11.92 -16.58 -4.00
CA VAL A 70 10.50 -16.23 -4.03
C VAL A 70 10.11 -15.85 -5.46
N CYS A 71 8.90 -16.21 -5.87
CA CYS A 71 8.42 -15.88 -7.20
C CYS A 71 8.20 -14.36 -7.34
N THR A 72 8.62 -13.82 -8.48
CA THR A 72 8.47 -12.41 -8.82
C THR A 72 7.58 -12.24 -10.05
N PRO A 73 6.65 -11.26 -10.05
CA PRO A 73 5.83 -11.01 -11.23
C PRO A 73 6.70 -10.53 -12.42
N GLY A 74 6.19 -10.58 -13.64
CA GLY A 74 6.89 -9.95 -14.77
C GLY A 74 6.88 -8.41 -14.63
N THR A 75 7.88 -7.73 -15.19
CA THR A 75 8.03 -6.25 -15.11
C THR A 75 6.75 -5.50 -15.53
N THR A 76 6.09 -5.93 -16.60
CA THR A 76 4.83 -5.32 -17.06
C THR A 76 3.70 -5.51 -16.06
N THR A 77 3.56 -6.70 -15.49
CA THR A 77 2.54 -7.00 -14.47
C THR A 77 2.81 -6.21 -13.20
N PHE A 78 4.07 -6.08 -12.81
CA PHE A 78 4.51 -5.29 -11.69
C PHE A 78 4.09 -3.82 -11.84
N HIS A 79 4.50 -3.12 -12.89
CA HIS A 79 4.14 -1.71 -13.06
C HIS A 79 2.63 -1.50 -13.21
N LYS A 80 1.95 -2.44 -13.86
CA LYS A 80 0.49 -2.41 -13.97
C LYS A 80 -0.19 -2.54 -12.61
N ASN A 81 0.29 -3.44 -11.76
CA ASN A 81 -0.25 -3.62 -10.41
C ASN A 81 0.03 -2.40 -9.54
N GLN A 82 1.23 -1.80 -9.64
CA GLN A 82 1.54 -0.54 -8.97
C GLN A 82 0.53 0.56 -9.34
N ASN A 83 0.36 0.81 -10.64
CA ASN A 83 -0.51 1.91 -11.10
C ASN A 83 -1.99 1.70 -10.80
N LEU A 84 -2.47 0.45 -10.83
CA LEU A 84 -3.90 0.15 -10.71
C LEU A 84 -4.36 -0.11 -9.28
N PHE A 85 -3.48 -0.63 -8.43
CA PHE A 85 -3.86 -1.08 -7.08
C PHE A 85 -3.02 -0.40 -6.01
N VAL A 86 -1.72 -0.26 -6.18
CA VAL A 86 -0.86 0.20 -5.07
C VAL A 86 -0.83 1.73 -4.95
N SER A 87 -0.57 2.45 -6.05
CA SER A 87 -0.48 3.91 -6.05
C SER A 87 -1.77 4.61 -5.61
N PRO A 88 -2.98 4.17 -6.04
CA PRO A 88 -4.23 4.76 -5.56
C PRO A 88 -4.41 4.62 -4.05
N GLU A 89 -4.13 3.44 -3.49
CA GLU A 89 -4.27 3.18 -2.04
C GLU A 89 -3.26 4.00 -1.22
N ILE A 90 -2.01 4.10 -1.68
CA ILE A 90 -1.00 4.95 -1.03
C ILE A 90 -1.43 6.43 -1.06
N ARG A 91 -2.03 6.89 -2.16
CA ARG A 91 -2.52 8.26 -2.25
C ARG A 91 -3.64 8.52 -1.24
N ILE A 92 -4.61 7.60 -1.12
CA ILE A 92 -5.70 7.71 -0.16
C ILE A 92 -5.14 7.77 1.26
N LEU A 93 -4.25 6.84 1.61
CA LEU A 93 -3.58 6.81 2.92
C LEU A 93 -2.81 8.12 3.19
N TRP A 94 -2.09 8.63 2.19
CA TRP A 94 -1.38 9.89 2.33
C TRP A 94 -2.31 11.08 2.53
N ASP A 95 -3.43 11.14 1.82
CA ASP A 95 -4.42 12.21 1.97
C ASP A 95 -5.07 12.17 3.38
N GLU A 96 -5.33 10.97 3.92
CA GLU A 96 -5.78 10.79 5.31
C GLU A 96 -4.72 11.23 6.33
N MET A 97 -3.48 10.76 6.19
CA MET A 97 -2.38 11.16 7.08
C MET A 97 -2.13 12.67 7.03
N LYS A 98 -2.19 13.27 5.84
CA LYS A 98 -2.02 14.71 5.64
C LYS A 98 -3.11 15.51 6.36
N ALA A 99 -4.37 15.05 6.31
CA ALA A 99 -5.46 15.69 7.03
C ALA A 99 -5.21 15.67 8.56
N ILE A 100 -4.70 14.57 9.10
CA ILE A 100 -4.32 14.44 10.51
C ILE A 100 -3.16 15.38 10.87
N ILE A 101 -2.10 15.41 10.04
CA ILE A 101 -0.95 16.30 10.28
C ILE A 101 -1.41 17.77 10.28
N PHE A 102 -2.24 18.16 9.32
CA PHE A 102 -2.74 19.54 9.26
C PHE A 102 -3.64 19.90 10.45
N SER A 103 -4.47 18.98 10.95
CA SER A 103 -5.29 19.26 12.13
C SER A 103 -4.43 19.48 13.38
N ILE A 104 -3.38 18.67 13.56
CA ILE A 104 -2.41 18.83 14.66
C ILE A 104 -1.70 20.19 14.55
N LEU A 105 -1.19 20.54 13.36
CA LEU A 105 -0.48 21.80 13.14
C LEU A 105 -1.38 23.01 13.35
N MET A 106 -2.63 22.97 12.90
CA MET A 106 -3.60 24.05 13.13
C MET A 106 -3.96 24.19 14.61
N ASN A 107 -4.16 23.06 15.31
CA ASN A 107 -4.39 23.08 16.75
C ASN A 107 -3.20 23.65 17.52
N MET A 108 -1.96 23.28 17.18
CA MET A 108 -0.77 23.87 17.78
C MET A 108 -0.66 25.37 17.53
N ARG A 109 -0.99 25.82 16.30
CA ARG A 109 -1.00 27.26 15.98
C ARG A 109 -2.02 28.00 16.85
N THR A 110 -3.25 27.48 16.96
CA THR A 110 -4.30 28.07 17.81
C THR A 110 -3.89 28.09 19.28
N PHE A 111 -3.28 27.02 19.79
CA PHE A 111 -2.80 26.95 21.17
C PHE A 111 -1.75 28.02 21.47
N VAL A 112 -0.76 28.20 20.58
CA VAL A 112 0.26 29.26 20.73
C VAL A 112 -0.40 30.65 20.71
N PHE A 113 -1.36 30.90 19.82
CA PHE A 113 -2.08 32.17 19.81
C PHE A 113 -2.85 32.44 21.10
N LEU A 114 -3.51 31.43 21.68
CA LEU A 114 -4.24 31.57 22.94
C LEU A 114 -3.30 31.84 24.12
N VAL A 115 -2.18 31.12 24.22
CA VAL A 115 -1.17 31.36 25.26
C VAL A 115 -0.57 32.76 25.14
N MET A 116 -0.25 33.20 23.92
CA MET A 116 0.28 34.55 23.70
C MET A 116 -0.77 35.62 24.02
N ALA A 117 -2.05 35.38 23.73
CA ALA A 117 -3.14 36.28 24.09
C ALA A 117 -3.32 36.38 25.62
N GLU A 118 -3.28 35.26 26.35
CA GLU A 118 -3.35 35.25 27.81
C GLU A 118 -2.17 35.97 28.46
N VAL A 119 -0.94 35.72 27.99
CA VAL A 119 0.26 36.40 28.48
C VAL A 119 0.18 37.91 28.22
N THR A 120 -0.33 38.32 27.06
CA THR A 120 -0.52 39.74 26.72
C THR A 120 -1.60 40.39 27.58
N LEU A 121 -2.70 39.68 27.85
CA LEU A 121 -3.78 40.13 28.73
C LEU A 121 -3.27 40.31 30.17
N LEU A 122 -2.56 39.31 30.71
CA LEU A 122 -1.93 39.38 32.04
C LEU A 122 -0.93 40.53 32.14
N ALA A 123 -0.06 40.70 31.14
CA ALA A 123 0.88 41.82 31.10
C ALA A 123 0.17 43.18 31.08
N THR A 124 -0.95 43.30 30.36
CA THR A 124 -1.76 44.52 30.32
C THR A 124 -2.42 44.79 31.67
N VAL A 125 -3.03 43.79 32.29
CA VAL A 125 -3.67 43.92 33.61
C VAL A 125 -2.65 44.28 34.69
N LEU A 126 -1.46 43.66 34.69
CA LEU A 126 -0.40 43.96 35.65
C LEU A 126 0.18 45.37 35.46
N ASN A 127 0.29 45.86 34.23
CA ASN A 127 0.72 47.24 33.95
C ASN A 127 -0.35 48.30 34.28
N PHE A 128 -1.61 47.90 34.48
CA PHE A 128 -2.71 48.78 34.90
C PHE A 128 -2.91 48.82 36.41
N VAL A 129 -2.16 48.07 37.21
CA VAL A 129 -2.15 48.21 38.68
C VAL A 129 -1.27 49.42 39.01
N PRO A 130 -1.84 50.56 39.45
CA PRO A 130 -1.02 51.70 39.85
C PRO A 130 -0.23 51.29 41.10
N MET A 131 1.09 51.50 41.06
CA MET A 131 1.91 51.43 42.28
C MET A 131 1.46 52.56 43.21
N SER A 132 0.53 52.23 44.11
CA SER A 132 0.16 53.04 45.27
C SER A 132 1.24 52.98 46.33
#